data_AF-A0A6I3KWB5-F1
#
_entry.id   AF-A0A6I3KWB5-F1
#
_cell.length_a   1.000
_cell.length_b   1.000
_cell.length_c   1.000
_cell.angle_alpha   90.00
_cell.angle_beta   90.00
_cell.angle_gamma   90.00
#
_symmetry.space_group_name_H-M   'P 1'
#
loop_
_entity.id
_entity.type
_entity.pdbx_description
1 polymer ?
#
loop_
_entity_poly.entity_id
_entity_poly.type
_entity_poly.pdbx_seq_one_letter_code
_entity_poly.pdbx_strand_id
1 'polypeptide(L)'
;MARQWSYWTSNKLQILGDYVDRFNLASKSSKERIYLDLMAGQPENIERHTGELIDGSPRRVLAAEHGFTRHVFFELPENAAKLEESLRKDFPDKKFRVVPGDCNETIDGVLAELMPFNRAPTFAFIDQQAAEVDWATIVKIAQFKSPQVKTKAELWLLVSPVFTLRGIRGTSSERFRERVTRFYGTDKWKIIQRALDANAITTNQYRDEMTNLIRFRLAEHLGYRHTHRIPMRMTNRTTIYDMVFATDHDAGDRIMRHLYKQAAEREPRMMAEARRFARAQKEEKSGQLSFFELPVAAVPTVTGDVLWQPKPHWWPSSRPWWAEFSDGAELRPEPVSERPTVAYHPTADRRARGPSPSASDRPTA
;
A
#
# COMPACT_ATOMS: atom_id res chain seq x y z
N MET A 1 0.62 -15.32 -18.69
CA MET A 1 2.05 -15.57 -18.41
C MET A 1 2.34 -15.10 -17.00
N ALA A 2 2.98 -15.91 -16.17
CA ALA A 2 3.30 -15.53 -14.80
C ALA A 2 4.26 -14.32 -14.78
N ARG A 3 3.97 -13.36 -13.90
CA ARG A 3 4.81 -12.16 -13.73
C ARG A 3 6.08 -12.56 -12.99
N GLN A 4 7.24 -12.14 -13.50
CA GLN A 4 8.55 -12.39 -12.91
C GLN A 4 8.88 -11.32 -11.86
N TRP A 5 8.99 -11.72 -10.60
CA TRP A 5 9.21 -10.84 -9.45
C TRP A 5 10.63 -10.97 -8.91
N SER A 6 11.18 -9.89 -8.38
CA SER A 6 12.52 -9.90 -7.78
C SER A 6 12.43 -9.90 -6.24
N TYR A 7 13.55 -10.18 -5.57
CA TYR A 7 13.64 -10.35 -4.10
C TYR A 7 12.95 -9.27 -3.25
N TRP A 8 12.87 -8.01 -3.71
CA TRP A 8 12.17 -6.95 -2.99
C TRP A 8 10.67 -7.20 -2.83
N THR A 9 10.08 -7.95 -3.78
CA THR A 9 8.69 -8.40 -3.71
C THR A 9 8.52 -9.38 -2.57
N SER A 10 9.44 -10.35 -2.45
CA SER A 10 9.47 -11.31 -1.34
C SER A 10 9.64 -10.61 0.00
N ASN A 11 10.55 -9.62 0.11
CA ASN A 11 10.73 -8.85 1.35
C ASN A 11 9.46 -8.07 1.74
N LYS A 12 8.85 -7.34 0.79
CA LYS A 12 7.60 -6.62 1.01
C LYS A 12 6.49 -7.58 1.47
N LEU A 13 6.31 -8.69 0.77
CA LEU A 13 5.26 -9.66 1.09
C LEU A 13 5.54 -10.43 2.40
N GLN A 14 6.80 -10.58 2.80
CA GLN A 14 7.16 -11.09 4.12
C GLN A 14 6.79 -10.08 5.22
N ILE A 15 7.13 -8.81 5.05
CA ILE A 15 6.71 -7.74 5.98
C ILE A 15 5.17 -7.70 6.07
N LEU A 16 4.46 -7.88 4.95
CA LEU A 16 2.99 -7.98 4.93
C LEU A 16 2.51 -9.10 5.86
N GLY A 17 3.00 -10.33 5.66
CA GLY A 17 2.60 -11.49 6.45
C GLY A 17 2.88 -11.30 7.94
N ASP A 18 4.11 -10.89 8.27
CA ASP A 18 4.52 -10.63 9.65
C ASP A 18 3.67 -9.51 10.31
N TYR A 19 3.27 -8.49 9.54
CA TYR A 19 2.42 -7.41 10.02
C TYR A 19 0.98 -7.88 10.24
N VAL A 20 0.43 -8.65 9.30
CA VAL A 20 -0.93 -9.20 9.34
C VAL A 20 -1.12 -10.03 10.61
N ASP A 21 -0.20 -10.93 10.94
CA ASP A 21 -0.31 -11.75 12.14
C ASP A 21 -0.29 -10.90 13.41
N ARG A 22 0.67 -9.97 13.52
CA ARG A 22 0.81 -9.10 14.69
C ARG A 22 -0.35 -8.12 14.84
N PHE A 23 -0.88 -7.60 13.73
CA PHE A 23 -2.08 -6.77 13.71
C PHE A 23 -3.27 -7.52 14.27
N ASN A 24 -3.51 -8.75 13.80
CA ASN A 24 -4.65 -9.56 14.24
C ASN A 24 -4.50 -10.01 15.70
N LEU A 25 -3.28 -10.32 16.16
CA LEU A 25 -2.99 -10.57 17.56
C LEU A 25 -3.27 -9.35 18.46
N ALA A 26 -2.81 -8.16 18.05
CA ALA A 26 -3.05 -6.93 18.78
C ALA A 26 -4.53 -6.53 18.81
N SER A 27 -5.31 -6.98 17.83
CA SER A 27 -6.75 -6.71 17.69
C SER A 27 -7.65 -7.91 18.00
N LYS A 28 -7.13 -8.94 18.69
CA LYS A 28 -7.85 -10.20 18.97
C LYS A 28 -9.12 -10.02 19.80
N SER A 29 -9.24 -8.94 20.58
CA SER A 29 -10.44 -8.62 21.36
C SER A 29 -11.59 -8.12 20.49
N SER A 30 -11.31 -7.63 19.28
CA SER A 30 -12.35 -7.26 18.31
C SER A 30 -12.96 -8.52 17.70
N LYS A 31 -14.29 -8.58 17.62
CA LYS A 31 -14.99 -9.67 16.92
C LYS A 31 -14.78 -9.63 15.41
N GLU A 32 -14.49 -8.44 14.87
CA GLU A 32 -14.36 -8.20 13.44
C GLU A 32 -13.04 -7.48 13.16
N ARG A 33 -12.35 -7.86 12.09
CA ARG A 33 -11.11 -7.25 11.59
C ARG A 33 -11.17 -7.29 10.06
N ILE A 34 -10.90 -6.15 9.43
CA ILE A 34 -11.09 -5.97 7.99
C ILE A 34 -9.74 -5.78 7.29
N TYR A 35 -9.52 -6.54 6.23
CA TYR A 35 -8.43 -6.35 5.29
C TYR A 35 -8.98 -5.85 3.94
N LEU A 36 -8.38 -4.78 3.42
CA LEU A 36 -8.63 -4.26 2.08
C LEU A 36 -7.34 -4.35 1.27
N ASP A 37 -7.39 -4.94 0.08
CA ASP A 37 -6.29 -4.97 -0.89
C ASP A 37 -6.72 -4.26 -2.16
N LEU A 38 -6.19 -3.06 -2.40
CA LEU A 38 -6.68 -2.23 -3.51
C LEU A 38 -6.13 -2.66 -4.87
N MET A 39 -5.13 -3.55 -4.89
CA MET A 39 -4.41 -4.01 -6.09
C MET A 39 -4.01 -5.47 -5.89
N ALA A 40 -5.00 -6.35 -5.76
CA ALA A 40 -4.81 -7.74 -5.33
C ALA A 40 -3.99 -8.59 -6.31
N GLY A 41 -3.89 -8.14 -7.57
CA GLY A 41 -3.06 -8.76 -8.58
C GLY A 41 -3.66 -10.05 -9.12
N GLN A 42 -2.78 -10.95 -9.56
CA GLN A 42 -3.15 -12.17 -10.25
C GLN A 42 -2.89 -13.41 -9.36
N PRO A 43 -3.53 -14.56 -9.68
CA PRO A 43 -3.44 -15.78 -8.87
C PRO A 43 -2.03 -16.32 -8.65
N GLU A 44 -1.20 -16.25 -9.69
CA GLU A 44 0.13 -16.87 -9.74
C GLU A 44 1.20 -15.82 -10.04
N ASN A 45 2.23 -15.83 -9.22
CA ASN A 45 3.40 -14.97 -9.36
C ASN A 45 4.63 -15.86 -9.34
N ILE A 46 5.62 -15.59 -10.18
CA ILE A 46 6.85 -16.40 -10.25
C ILE A 46 8.05 -15.51 -9.91
N GLU A 47 8.97 -15.98 -9.08
CA GLU A 47 10.24 -15.28 -8.84
C GLU A 47 11.13 -15.37 -10.09
N ARG A 48 11.72 -14.25 -10.51
CA ARG A 48 12.45 -14.10 -11.77
C ARG A 48 13.69 -14.98 -11.87
N HIS A 49 14.38 -15.19 -10.75
CA HIS A 49 15.68 -15.84 -10.64
C HIS A 49 15.57 -17.31 -10.19
N THR A 50 14.60 -17.66 -9.35
CA THR A 50 14.41 -19.03 -8.86
C THR A 50 13.35 -19.80 -9.65
N GLY A 51 12.43 -19.11 -10.31
CA GLY A 51 11.28 -19.74 -10.99
C GLY A 51 10.22 -20.27 -10.01
N GLU A 52 10.40 -20.03 -8.70
CA GLU A 52 9.47 -20.49 -7.67
C GLU A 52 8.18 -19.65 -7.67
N LEU A 53 7.08 -20.30 -7.31
CA LEU A 53 5.81 -19.61 -7.08
C LEU A 53 5.93 -18.71 -5.85
N ILE A 54 5.53 -17.46 -6.02
CA ILE A 54 5.37 -16.48 -4.94
C ILE A 54 3.89 -16.31 -4.67
N ASP A 55 3.47 -16.56 -3.45
CA ASP A 55 2.12 -16.18 -3.04
C ASP A 55 1.97 -14.66 -3.06
N GLY A 56 0.96 -14.15 -3.77
CA GLY A 56 0.58 -12.75 -3.73
C GLY A 56 -0.02 -12.34 -2.38
N SER A 57 -0.33 -11.05 -2.21
CA SER A 57 -0.93 -10.55 -0.96
C SER A 57 -2.24 -11.26 -0.58
N PRO A 58 -3.18 -11.61 -1.50
CA PRO A 58 -4.42 -12.26 -1.08
C PRO A 58 -4.19 -13.63 -0.42
N ARG A 59 -3.35 -14.47 -1.04
CA ARG A 59 -3.01 -15.80 -0.52
C ARG A 59 -2.32 -15.72 0.83
N ARG A 60 -1.34 -14.80 0.97
CA ARG A 60 -0.61 -14.61 2.23
C ARG A 60 -1.51 -14.20 3.38
N VAL A 61 -2.43 -13.28 3.13
CA VAL A 61 -3.34 -12.80 4.19
C VAL A 61 -4.36 -13.87 4.56
N LEU A 62 -4.86 -14.64 3.60
CA LEU A 62 -5.79 -15.75 3.86
C LEU A 62 -5.13 -16.91 4.61
N ALA A 63 -3.86 -17.19 4.31
CA ALA A 63 -3.05 -18.24 4.94
C ALA A 63 -2.47 -17.85 6.30
N ALA A 64 -2.57 -16.57 6.71
CA ALA A 64 -2.06 -16.10 7.99
C ALA A 64 -2.63 -16.91 9.17
N GLU A 65 -1.78 -17.21 10.15
CA GLU A 65 -2.16 -17.95 11.37
C GLU A 65 -3.21 -17.14 12.14
N HIS A 66 -2.97 -15.84 12.28
CA HIS A 66 -3.90 -14.90 12.88
C HIS A 66 -4.54 -14.05 11.78
N GLY A 67 -5.70 -14.51 11.32
CA GLY A 67 -6.39 -13.91 10.18
C GLY A 67 -7.39 -12.80 10.50
N PHE A 68 -7.65 -11.98 9.48
CA PHE A 68 -8.80 -11.08 9.47
C PHE A 68 -10.10 -11.87 9.34
N THR A 69 -11.21 -11.26 9.75
CA THR A 69 -12.54 -11.89 9.63
C THR A 69 -13.23 -11.56 8.32
N ARG A 70 -12.77 -10.50 7.64
CA ARG A 70 -13.28 -10.02 6.36
C ARG A 70 -12.14 -9.58 5.48
N HIS A 71 -12.15 -10.03 4.23
CA HIS A 71 -11.15 -9.67 3.23
C HIS A 71 -11.86 -9.16 1.98
N VAL A 72 -11.39 -8.03 1.46
CA VAL A 72 -11.84 -7.51 0.17
C VAL A 72 -10.62 -7.29 -0.72
N PHE A 73 -10.64 -7.93 -1.87
CA PHE A 73 -9.58 -7.89 -2.86
C PHE A 73 -10.10 -7.18 -4.11
N PHE A 74 -9.57 -6.00 -4.42
CA PHE A 74 -9.92 -5.23 -5.62
C PHE A 74 -8.94 -5.56 -6.73
N GLU A 75 -9.47 -5.78 -7.93
CA GLU A 75 -8.67 -6.05 -9.12
C GLU A 75 -9.49 -5.78 -10.38
N LEU A 76 -8.82 -5.46 -11.48
CA LEU A 76 -9.51 -5.25 -12.75
C LEU A 76 -10.18 -6.53 -13.26
N PRO A 77 -11.29 -6.43 -14.03
CA PRO A 77 -12.11 -7.58 -14.39
C PRO A 77 -11.35 -8.75 -15.05
N GLU A 78 -10.29 -8.46 -15.81
CA GLU A 78 -9.46 -9.46 -16.50
C GLU A 78 -8.77 -10.46 -15.57
N ASN A 79 -8.48 -10.03 -14.34
CA ASN A 79 -7.75 -10.82 -13.34
C ASN A 79 -8.67 -11.24 -12.18
N ALA A 80 -9.67 -10.43 -11.84
CA ALA A 80 -10.55 -10.64 -10.68
C ALA A 80 -11.24 -12.02 -10.70
N ALA A 81 -11.80 -12.44 -11.82
CA ALA A 81 -12.50 -13.74 -11.91
C ALA A 81 -11.55 -14.92 -11.66
N LYS A 82 -10.36 -14.90 -12.27
CA LYS A 82 -9.33 -15.93 -12.09
C LYS A 82 -8.79 -15.93 -10.66
N LEU A 83 -8.62 -14.75 -10.08
CA LEU A 83 -8.21 -14.59 -8.69
C LEU A 83 -9.25 -15.20 -7.75
N GLU A 84 -10.54 -14.90 -7.94
CA GLU A 84 -11.59 -15.47 -7.11
C GLU A 84 -11.64 -16.99 -7.20
N GLU A 85 -11.67 -17.55 -8.41
CA GLU A 85 -11.68 -18.99 -8.63
C GLU A 85 -10.51 -19.68 -7.91
N SER A 86 -9.31 -19.13 -8.10
CA SER A 86 -8.08 -19.66 -7.49
C SER A 86 -8.10 -19.59 -5.96
N LEU A 87 -8.55 -18.47 -5.39
CA LEU A 87 -8.64 -18.32 -3.93
C LEU A 87 -9.76 -19.18 -3.32
N ARG A 88 -10.89 -19.38 -4.02
CA ARG A 88 -12.01 -20.22 -3.54
C ARG A 88 -11.61 -21.68 -3.48
N LYS A 89 -10.81 -22.13 -4.43
CA LYS A 89 -10.26 -23.49 -4.46
C LYS A 89 -9.38 -23.76 -3.24
N ASP A 90 -8.51 -22.81 -2.89
CA ASP A 90 -7.48 -23.04 -1.88
C ASP A 90 -7.91 -22.62 -0.46
N PHE A 91 -8.90 -21.73 -0.35
CA PHE A 91 -9.42 -21.21 0.92
C PHE A 91 -10.96 -21.25 0.98
N PRO A 92 -11.60 -22.43 0.81
CA PRO A 92 -13.07 -22.55 0.74
C PRO A 92 -13.78 -22.06 2.01
N ASP A 93 -13.13 -22.19 3.17
CA ASP A 93 -13.70 -21.83 4.48
C ASP A 93 -13.47 -20.36 4.87
N LYS A 94 -12.65 -19.61 4.12
CA LYS A 94 -12.32 -18.23 4.44
C LYS A 94 -13.38 -17.27 3.87
N LYS A 95 -13.72 -16.25 4.66
CA LYS A 95 -14.62 -15.17 4.23
C LYS A 95 -13.83 -14.09 3.49
N PHE A 96 -14.00 -14.07 2.17
CA PHE A 96 -13.47 -13.03 1.32
C PHE A 96 -14.42 -12.69 0.17
N ARG A 97 -14.18 -11.53 -0.44
CA ARG A 97 -14.81 -11.05 -1.67
C ARG A 97 -13.72 -10.54 -2.62
N VAL A 98 -13.83 -10.91 -3.89
CA VAL A 98 -13.08 -10.24 -4.96
C VAL A 98 -14.01 -9.25 -5.65
N VAL A 99 -13.55 -8.03 -5.87
CA VAL A 99 -14.33 -6.93 -6.43
C VAL A 99 -13.75 -6.58 -7.80
N PRO A 100 -14.42 -6.96 -8.90
CA PRO A 100 -13.97 -6.64 -10.25
C PRO A 100 -14.20 -5.15 -10.55
N GLY A 101 -13.20 -4.48 -11.12
CA GLY A 101 -13.30 -3.09 -11.59
C GLY A 101 -12.19 -2.20 -11.03
N ASP A 102 -12.20 -0.92 -11.43
CA ASP A 102 -11.31 0.07 -10.84
C ASP A 102 -11.69 0.27 -9.35
N CYS A 103 -10.71 0.12 -8.45
CA CYS A 103 -10.91 0.33 -7.02
C CYS A 103 -11.42 1.75 -6.73
N ASN A 104 -11.06 2.75 -7.52
CA ASN A 104 -11.50 4.13 -7.34
C ASN A 104 -13.00 4.32 -7.55
N GLU A 105 -13.60 3.49 -8.41
CA GLU A 105 -15.03 3.50 -8.72
C GLU A 105 -15.83 2.57 -7.80
N THR A 106 -15.24 1.43 -7.45
CA THR A 106 -15.93 0.36 -6.70
C THR A 106 -15.86 0.50 -5.18
N ILE A 107 -14.94 1.32 -4.65
CA ILE A 107 -14.70 1.47 -3.20
C ILE A 107 -15.95 1.93 -2.44
N ASP A 108 -16.78 2.82 -3.01
CA ASP A 108 -17.95 3.36 -2.31
C ASP A 108 -18.97 2.26 -1.98
N GLY A 109 -19.24 1.37 -2.94
CA GLY A 109 -20.14 0.23 -2.75
C GLY A 109 -19.60 -0.73 -1.69
N VAL A 110 -18.30 -1.01 -1.71
CA VAL A 110 -17.67 -1.89 -0.71
C VAL A 110 -17.73 -1.28 0.69
N LEU A 111 -17.39 0.01 0.84
CA LEU A 111 -17.45 0.67 2.14
C LEU A 111 -18.89 0.74 2.66
N ALA A 112 -19.87 0.96 1.78
CA ALA A 112 -21.30 0.91 2.12
C ALA A 112 -21.70 -0.44 2.72
N GLU A 113 -21.30 -1.55 2.09
CA GLU A 113 -21.56 -2.90 2.59
C GLU A 113 -20.85 -3.20 3.91
N LEU A 114 -19.65 -2.64 4.11
CA LEU A 114 -18.87 -2.80 5.33
C LEU A 114 -19.30 -1.86 6.47
N MET A 115 -20.24 -0.93 6.24
CA MET A 115 -20.71 0.02 7.26
C MET A 115 -21.14 -0.61 8.59
N PRO A 116 -21.83 -1.77 8.63
CA PRO A 116 -22.15 -2.45 9.90
C PRO A 116 -20.90 -2.83 10.73
N PHE A 117 -19.73 -2.88 10.11
CA PHE A 117 -18.45 -3.25 10.70
C PHE A 117 -17.48 -2.07 10.78
N ASN A 118 -17.93 -0.83 10.58
CA ASN A 118 -17.08 0.36 10.59
C ASN A 118 -16.38 0.66 11.93
N ARG A 119 -16.66 -0.12 12.98
CA ARG A 119 -15.94 -0.12 14.27
C ARG A 119 -14.77 -1.12 14.33
N ALA A 120 -14.71 -2.10 13.44
CA ALA A 120 -13.65 -3.11 13.36
C ALA A 120 -12.27 -2.50 13.02
N PRO A 121 -11.16 -2.94 13.64
CA PRO A 121 -9.82 -2.63 13.17
C PRO A 121 -9.68 -2.96 11.68
N THR A 122 -9.09 -2.04 10.92
CA THR A 122 -9.02 -2.12 9.45
C THR A 122 -7.61 -1.84 8.99
N PHE A 123 -7.09 -2.68 8.09
CA PHE A 123 -5.82 -2.49 7.42
C PHE A 123 -6.05 -2.48 5.91
N ALA A 124 -5.55 -1.46 5.22
CA ALA A 124 -5.64 -1.31 3.78
C ALA A 124 -4.23 -1.37 3.15
N PHE A 125 -4.02 -2.37 2.31
CA PHE A 125 -2.83 -2.53 1.50
C PHE A 125 -3.05 -1.89 0.13
N ILE A 126 -2.16 -0.97 -0.25
CA ILE A 126 -2.27 -0.16 -1.47
C ILE A 126 -0.99 -0.32 -2.28
N ASP A 127 -0.89 -1.45 -2.99
CA ASP A 127 0.29 -1.86 -3.75
C ASP A 127 0.21 -1.50 -5.23
N GLN A 128 -0.04 -0.22 -5.48
CA GLN A 128 -0.08 0.34 -6.83
C GLN A 128 1.32 0.33 -7.49
N GLN A 129 1.39 0.47 -8.81
CA GLN A 129 2.67 0.49 -9.53
C GLN A 129 3.29 1.90 -9.61
N ALA A 130 2.45 2.91 -9.79
CA ALA A 130 2.84 4.32 -9.86
C ALA A 130 1.81 5.24 -9.19
N ALA A 131 0.67 5.45 -9.83
CA ALA A 131 -0.35 6.44 -9.46
C ALA A 131 -1.72 5.95 -9.96
N GLU A 132 -2.10 4.76 -9.55
CA GLU A 132 -3.36 4.10 -9.91
C GLU A 132 -4.47 4.42 -8.89
N VAL A 133 -4.14 4.57 -7.61
CA VAL A 133 -5.14 4.82 -6.56
C VAL A 133 -5.25 6.32 -6.32
N ASP A 134 -6.46 6.86 -6.48
CA ASP A 134 -6.70 8.29 -6.31
C ASP A 134 -6.69 8.69 -4.83
N TRP A 135 -6.28 9.93 -4.56
CA TRP A 135 -6.35 10.50 -3.21
C TRP A 135 -7.77 10.43 -2.62
N ALA A 136 -8.79 10.62 -3.45
CA ALA A 136 -10.18 10.52 -3.02
C ALA A 136 -10.51 9.13 -2.46
N THR A 137 -9.97 8.06 -3.06
CA THR A 137 -10.10 6.68 -2.57
C THR A 137 -9.42 6.51 -1.21
N ILE A 138 -8.23 7.09 -1.04
CA ILE A 138 -7.50 7.09 0.24
C ILE A 138 -8.30 7.84 1.32
N VAL A 139 -8.88 9.00 0.99
CA VAL A 139 -9.75 9.78 1.89
C VAL A 139 -10.94 8.94 2.34
N LYS A 140 -11.64 8.29 1.41
CA LYS A 140 -12.80 7.44 1.71
C LYS A 140 -12.45 6.32 2.70
N ILE A 141 -11.32 5.64 2.50
CA ILE A 141 -10.85 4.59 3.41
C ILE A 141 -10.46 5.16 4.78
N ALA A 142 -9.76 6.29 4.83
CA ALA A 142 -9.38 6.93 6.08
C ALA A 142 -10.60 7.38 6.91
N GLN A 143 -11.67 7.81 6.23
CA GLN A 143 -12.91 8.30 6.84
C GLN A 143 -13.97 7.22 7.08
N PHE A 144 -13.76 5.99 6.63
CA PHE A 144 -14.72 4.87 6.75
C PHE A 144 -15.17 4.60 8.19
N LYS A 145 -14.27 4.82 9.16
CA LYS A 145 -14.48 4.46 10.56
C LYS A 145 -15.57 5.30 11.23
N SER A 146 -16.35 4.66 12.10
CA SER A 146 -17.34 5.36 12.94
C SER A 146 -16.67 6.52 13.70
N PRO A 147 -17.28 7.71 13.79
CA PRO A 147 -16.69 8.86 14.50
C PRO A 147 -16.38 8.62 15.98
N GLN A 148 -16.98 7.59 16.57
CA GLN A 148 -16.72 7.17 17.96
C GLN A 148 -15.43 6.33 18.10
N VAL A 149 -14.83 5.90 16.99
CA VAL A 149 -13.54 5.20 16.99
C VAL A 149 -12.42 6.22 16.82
N LYS A 150 -11.45 6.20 17.73
CA LYS A 150 -10.35 7.17 17.75
C LYS A 150 -9.30 6.96 16.65
N THR A 151 -9.33 5.81 15.98
CA THR A 151 -8.33 5.41 14.99
C THR A 151 -8.96 5.15 13.63
N LYS A 152 -8.27 5.60 12.58
CA LYS A 152 -8.62 5.35 11.19
C LYS A 152 -8.19 3.95 10.76
N ALA A 153 -8.53 3.56 9.53
CA ALA A 153 -7.92 2.41 8.90
C ALA A 153 -6.40 2.65 8.76
N GLU A 154 -5.60 1.65 9.10
CA GLU A 154 -4.16 1.70 8.86
C GLU A 154 -3.88 1.50 7.38
N LEU A 155 -2.98 2.31 6.82
CA LEU A 155 -2.66 2.28 5.39
C LEU A 155 -1.23 1.82 5.19
N TRP A 156 -1.01 0.96 4.20
CA TRP A 156 0.32 0.64 3.72
C TRP A 156 0.40 0.81 2.21
N LEU A 157 0.95 1.95 1.80
CA LEU A 157 0.87 2.52 0.47
C LEU A 157 2.22 2.47 -0.25
N LEU A 158 2.28 1.86 -1.43
CA LEU A 158 3.44 1.95 -2.29
C LEU A 158 3.48 3.31 -3.00
N VAL A 159 4.63 3.97 -2.90
CA VAL A 159 4.95 5.21 -3.60
C VAL A 159 6.21 4.97 -4.44
N SER A 160 6.12 5.14 -5.76
CA SER A 160 7.28 5.01 -6.64
C SER A 160 7.57 6.29 -7.42
N PRO A 161 8.34 7.23 -6.86
CA PRO A 161 8.74 8.43 -7.59
C PRO A 161 9.51 8.12 -8.88
N VAL A 162 10.19 6.96 -8.95
CA VAL A 162 10.91 6.51 -10.15
C VAL A 162 9.94 6.14 -11.27
N PHE A 163 8.89 5.36 -10.99
CA PHE A 163 7.88 5.03 -12.00
C PHE A 163 7.04 6.26 -12.35
N THR A 164 6.74 7.14 -11.39
CA THR A 164 6.12 8.44 -11.64
C THR A 164 6.94 9.27 -12.63
N LEU A 165 8.24 9.44 -12.38
CA LEU A 165 9.13 10.22 -13.26
C LEU A 165 9.20 9.62 -14.67
N ARG A 166 9.28 8.29 -14.80
CA ARG A 166 9.26 7.60 -16.09
C ARG A 166 7.96 7.81 -16.85
N GLY A 167 6.82 7.72 -16.18
CA GLY A 167 5.51 7.94 -16.80
C GLY A 167 5.31 9.38 -17.26
N ILE A 168 5.77 10.37 -16.47
CA ILE A 168 5.73 11.79 -16.83
C ILE A 168 6.55 12.09 -18.10
N ARG A 169 7.68 11.39 -18.28
CA ARG A 169 8.56 11.52 -19.46
C ARG A 169 8.17 10.62 -20.63
N GLY A 170 7.12 9.81 -20.49
CA GLY A 170 6.65 8.88 -21.51
C GLY A 170 5.81 9.55 -22.60
N THR A 171 5.42 8.75 -23.60
CA THR A 171 4.63 9.20 -24.76
C THR A 171 3.19 9.61 -24.45
N SER A 172 2.63 9.15 -23.31
CA SER A 172 1.30 9.55 -22.80
C SER A 172 1.41 10.47 -21.59
N SER A 173 2.34 11.43 -21.65
CA SER A 173 2.72 12.27 -20.50
C SER A 173 1.54 13.01 -19.89
N GLU A 174 0.65 13.63 -20.67
CA GLU A 174 -0.41 14.48 -20.10
C GLU A 174 -1.44 13.71 -19.27
N ARG A 175 -2.03 12.65 -19.83
CA ARG A 175 -2.95 11.76 -19.07
C ARG A 175 -2.27 11.17 -17.83
N PHE A 176 -0.97 10.88 -17.92
CA PHE A 176 -0.21 10.39 -16.77
C PHE A 176 -0.01 11.49 -15.71
N ARG A 177 0.26 12.73 -16.11
CA ARG A 177 0.35 13.89 -15.19
C ARG A 177 -0.96 14.10 -14.44
N GLU A 178 -2.10 14.01 -15.11
CA GLU A 178 -3.42 14.08 -14.47
C GLU A 178 -3.61 12.96 -13.45
N ARG A 179 -3.21 11.71 -13.77
CA ARG A 179 -3.23 10.59 -12.82
C ARG A 179 -2.36 10.85 -11.60
N VAL A 180 -1.17 11.41 -11.79
CA VAL A 180 -0.27 11.79 -10.68
C VAL A 180 -0.91 12.87 -9.81
N THR A 181 -1.57 13.87 -10.41
CA THR A 181 -2.35 14.87 -9.67
C THR A 181 -3.48 14.22 -8.86
N ARG A 182 -4.22 13.26 -9.42
CA ARG A 182 -5.29 12.56 -8.69
C ARG A 182 -4.76 11.71 -7.55
N PHE A 183 -3.66 10.97 -7.75
CA PHE A 183 -3.00 10.22 -6.68
C PHE A 183 -2.51 11.11 -5.54
N TYR A 184 -1.81 12.21 -5.88
CA TYR A 184 -1.35 13.16 -4.87
C TYR A 184 -2.44 14.06 -4.35
N GLY A 185 -3.64 14.09 -4.96
CA GLY A 185 -4.77 14.97 -4.66
C GLY A 185 -4.44 16.46 -4.68
N THR A 186 -3.39 16.86 -5.38
CA THR A 186 -2.91 18.25 -5.48
C THR A 186 -1.96 18.39 -6.67
N ASP A 187 -1.82 19.60 -7.19
CA ASP A 187 -0.83 19.94 -8.21
C ASP A 187 0.54 20.33 -7.64
N LYS A 188 0.71 20.35 -6.31
CA LYS A 188 1.98 20.72 -5.67
C LYS A 188 3.16 19.81 -6.05
N TRP A 189 2.92 18.59 -6.54
CA TRP A 189 3.98 17.74 -7.09
C TRP A 189 4.62 18.34 -8.36
N LYS A 190 3.88 19.16 -9.13
CA LYS A 190 4.39 19.84 -10.33
C LYS A 190 5.52 20.81 -9.98
N ILE A 191 5.48 21.42 -8.80
CA ILE A 191 6.56 22.29 -8.27
C ILE A 191 7.85 21.48 -8.10
N ILE A 192 7.75 20.31 -7.48
CA ILE A 192 8.87 19.37 -7.30
C ILE A 192 9.42 18.92 -8.65
N GLN A 193 8.53 18.63 -9.62
CA GLN A 193 8.91 18.24 -10.97
C GLN A 193 9.67 19.36 -11.70
N ARG A 194 9.18 20.61 -11.64
CA ARG A 194 9.88 21.77 -12.23
C ARG A 194 11.25 21.99 -11.63
N ALA A 195 11.38 21.89 -10.30
CA ALA A 195 12.67 21.99 -9.63
C ALA A 195 13.66 20.91 -10.10
N LEU A 196 13.17 19.68 -10.35
CA LEU A 196 14.00 18.61 -10.91
C LEU A 196 14.39 18.91 -12.36
N ASP A 197 13.45 19.34 -13.20
CA ASP A 197 13.70 19.61 -14.61
C ASP A 197 14.64 20.82 -14.81
N ALA A 198 14.62 21.78 -13.89
CA ALA A 198 15.55 22.91 -13.81
C ALA A 198 16.92 22.55 -13.18
N ASN A 199 17.13 21.29 -12.79
CA ASN A 199 18.33 20.82 -12.06
C ASN A 199 18.58 21.52 -10.71
N ALA A 200 17.56 22.13 -10.10
CA ALA A 200 17.65 22.72 -8.76
C ALA A 200 17.68 21.65 -7.65
N ILE A 201 17.17 20.45 -7.93
CA ILE A 201 17.22 19.30 -7.04
C ILE A 201 17.73 18.05 -7.76
N THR A 202 18.40 17.18 -7.00
CA THR A 202 18.86 15.86 -7.46
C THR A 202 17.70 14.86 -7.54
N THR A 203 17.88 13.74 -8.25
CA THR A 203 16.89 12.64 -8.28
C THR A 203 16.61 12.06 -6.89
N ASN A 204 17.59 12.07 -5.98
CA ASN A 204 17.38 11.61 -4.60
C ASN A 204 16.49 12.58 -3.82
N GLN A 205 16.73 13.88 -3.95
CA GLN A 205 15.86 14.90 -3.37
C GLN A 205 14.44 14.82 -3.97
N TYR A 206 14.30 14.65 -5.28
CA TYR A 206 12.99 14.44 -5.90
C TYR A 206 12.23 13.25 -5.29
N ARG A 207 12.89 12.11 -5.07
CA ARG A 207 12.26 10.96 -4.39
C ARG A 207 11.81 11.33 -2.97
N ASP A 208 12.68 12.00 -2.22
CA ASP A 208 12.39 12.39 -0.84
C ASP A 208 11.19 13.34 -0.76
N GLU A 209 11.11 14.31 -1.66
CA GLU A 209 10.02 15.30 -1.70
C GLU A 209 8.71 14.71 -2.20
N MET A 210 8.73 13.88 -3.24
CA MET A 210 7.54 13.19 -3.75
C MET A 210 6.96 12.27 -2.68
N THR A 211 7.79 11.43 -2.04
CA THR A 211 7.34 10.58 -0.94
C THR A 211 6.92 11.40 0.28
N ASN A 212 7.58 12.51 0.59
CA ASN A 212 7.15 13.38 1.68
C ASN A 212 5.82 14.08 1.40
N LEU A 213 5.52 14.47 0.15
CA LEU A 213 4.28 15.15 -0.18
C LEU A 213 3.06 14.31 0.21
N ILE A 214 3.06 13.01 -0.11
CA ILE A 214 1.93 12.15 0.29
C ILE A 214 1.90 11.92 1.81
N ARG A 215 3.06 11.77 2.47
CA ARG A 215 3.15 11.64 3.94
C ARG A 215 2.61 12.88 4.66
N PHE A 216 3.01 14.06 4.20
CA PHE A 216 2.52 15.33 4.68
C PHE A 216 1.01 15.42 4.54
N ARG A 217 0.45 15.02 3.39
CA ARG A 217 -1.01 15.05 3.20
C ARG A 217 -1.74 14.05 4.10
N LEU A 218 -1.21 12.84 4.28
CA LEU A 218 -1.75 11.86 5.22
C LEU A 218 -1.75 12.42 6.66
N ALA A 219 -0.65 13.05 7.09
CA ALA A 219 -0.53 13.60 8.43
C ALA A 219 -1.41 14.85 8.64
N GLU A 220 -1.27 15.86 7.78
CA GLU A 220 -1.87 17.18 8.01
C GLU A 220 -3.31 17.30 7.49
N HIS A 221 -3.65 16.63 6.37
CA HIS A 221 -5.00 16.73 5.79
C HIS A 221 -5.93 15.61 6.27
N LEU A 222 -5.39 14.40 6.52
CA LEU A 222 -6.18 13.29 7.05
C LEU A 222 -5.94 13.04 8.55
N GLY A 223 -5.02 13.76 9.19
CA GLY A 223 -4.82 13.68 10.64
C GLY A 223 -4.22 12.36 11.10
N TYR A 224 -3.44 11.65 10.27
CA TYR A 224 -2.72 10.45 10.71
C TYR A 224 -1.60 10.80 11.69
N ARG A 225 -1.56 10.16 12.86
CA ARG A 225 -0.53 10.42 13.88
C ARG A 225 0.88 10.03 13.43
N HIS A 226 1.01 8.92 12.73
CA HIS A 226 2.28 8.41 12.23
C HIS A 226 2.19 8.17 10.73
N THR A 227 3.19 8.65 9.98
CA THR A 227 3.32 8.42 8.54
C THR A 227 4.76 8.03 8.21
N HIS A 228 5.12 6.76 8.34
CA HIS A 228 6.49 6.28 8.16
C HIS A 228 6.84 6.10 6.70
N ARG A 229 8.05 6.49 6.33
CA ARG A 229 8.67 6.13 5.05
C ARG A 229 9.57 4.93 5.23
N ILE A 230 9.33 3.90 4.42
CA ILE A 230 10.01 2.62 4.48
C ILE A 230 10.61 2.32 3.10
N PRO A 231 11.90 2.66 2.85
CA PRO A 231 12.50 2.49 1.54
C PRO A 231 12.75 1.01 1.18
N MET A 232 12.42 0.61 -0.04
CA MET A 232 12.78 -0.70 -0.59
C MET A 232 13.93 -0.52 -1.59
N ARG A 233 15.09 -1.14 -1.33
CA ARG A 233 16.31 -0.92 -2.12
C ARG A 233 16.66 -2.12 -2.99
N MET A 234 17.38 -1.88 -4.09
CA MET A 234 18.05 -2.86 -4.94
C MET A 234 19.37 -3.30 -4.33
N THR A 235 19.94 -4.40 -4.84
CA THR A 235 21.24 -4.94 -4.42
C THR A 235 22.39 -3.93 -4.52
N ASN A 236 22.28 -2.91 -5.37
CA ASN A 236 23.24 -1.80 -5.47
C ASN A 236 22.92 -0.60 -4.56
N ARG A 237 22.03 -0.78 -3.56
CA ARG A 237 21.48 0.24 -2.64
C ARG A 237 20.61 1.32 -3.29
N THR A 238 20.28 1.22 -4.58
CA THR A 238 19.34 2.15 -5.24
C THR A 238 17.93 1.91 -4.74
N THR A 239 17.23 2.95 -4.28
CA THR A 239 15.82 2.81 -3.85
C THR A 239 14.91 2.65 -5.06
N ILE A 240 14.09 1.59 -5.05
CA ILE A 240 13.14 1.27 -6.14
C ILE A 240 11.84 2.02 -5.91
N TYR A 241 11.27 1.83 -4.73
CA TYR A 241 10.04 2.45 -4.26
C TYR A 241 10.10 2.61 -2.73
N ASP A 242 9.22 3.44 -2.22
CA ASP A 242 9.01 3.65 -0.80
C ASP A 242 7.65 3.06 -0.42
N MET A 243 7.59 2.30 0.67
CA MET A 243 6.32 2.02 1.32
C MET A 243 6.04 3.11 2.35
N VAL A 244 4.86 3.71 2.30
CA VAL A 244 4.37 4.67 3.30
C VAL A 244 3.38 3.95 4.19
N PHE A 245 3.70 3.86 5.48
CA PHE A 245 2.79 3.29 6.49
C PHE A 245 2.16 4.40 7.31
N ALA A 246 0.82 4.45 7.35
CA ALA A 246 0.07 5.46 8.09
C ALA A 246 -0.83 4.82 9.15
N THR A 247 -0.72 5.26 10.40
CA THR A 247 -1.53 4.76 11.52
C THR A 247 -1.75 5.84 12.58
N ASP A 248 -2.87 5.75 13.28
CA ASP A 248 -3.16 6.50 14.51
C ASP A 248 -2.81 5.71 15.78
N HIS A 249 -2.50 4.42 15.63
CA HIS A 249 -2.42 3.46 16.72
C HIS A 249 -0.97 3.17 17.13
N ASP A 250 -0.63 3.43 18.40
CA ASP A 250 0.74 3.24 18.93
C ASP A 250 1.23 1.79 18.85
N ALA A 251 0.32 0.80 18.95
CA ALA A 251 0.71 -0.59 18.72
C ALA A 251 1.11 -0.87 17.26
N GLY A 252 0.37 -0.32 16.29
CA GLY A 252 0.70 -0.45 14.87
C GLY A 252 2.03 0.22 14.54
N ASP A 253 2.28 1.42 15.10
CA ASP A 253 3.58 2.11 15.04
C ASP A 253 4.72 1.21 15.50
N ARG A 254 4.61 0.65 16.72
CA ARG A 254 5.64 -0.22 17.29
C ARG A 254 5.85 -1.49 16.49
N ILE A 255 4.78 -2.13 16.04
CA ILE A 255 4.84 -3.36 15.23
C ILE A 255 5.57 -3.07 13.93
N MET A 256 5.13 -2.07 13.15
CA MET A 256 5.72 -1.79 11.84
C MET A 256 7.18 -1.35 11.94
N ARG A 257 7.52 -0.52 12.94
CA ARG A 257 8.91 -0.12 13.18
C ARG A 257 9.81 -1.30 13.54
N HIS A 258 9.32 -2.21 14.37
CA HIS A 258 10.05 -3.42 14.73
C HIS A 258 10.27 -4.33 13.53
N LEU A 259 9.21 -4.62 12.77
CA LEU A 259 9.29 -5.49 11.59
C LEU A 259 10.22 -4.93 10.53
N TYR A 260 10.17 -3.61 10.30
CA TYR A 260 11.07 -3.03 9.31
C TYR A 260 12.51 -2.98 9.79
N LYS A 261 12.79 -2.78 11.09
CA LYS A 261 14.15 -2.92 11.62
C LYS A 261 14.69 -4.33 11.34
N GLN A 262 13.90 -5.37 11.60
CA GLN A 262 14.27 -6.76 11.29
C GLN A 262 14.45 -6.98 9.78
N ALA A 263 13.57 -6.42 8.95
CA ALA A 263 13.69 -6.54 7.50
C ALA A 263 14.95 -5.84 6.96
N ALA A 264 15.30 -4.67 7.50
CA ALA A 264 16.52 -3.96 7.15
C ALA A 264 17.79 -4.73 7.56
N GLU A 265 17.75 -5.48 8.67
CA GLU A 265 18.82 -6.39 9.09
C GLU A 265 18.95 -7.62 8.14
N ARG A 266 17.83 -8.10 7.59
CA ARG A 266 17.79 -9.23 6.63
C ARG A 266 18.16 -8.82 5.20
N GLU A 267 17.95 -7.56 4.84
CA GLU A 267 18.12 -7.04 3.48
C GLU A 267 19.51 -7.35 2.88
N PRO A 268 20.65 -7.18 3.59
CA PRO A 268 21.97 -7.56 3.08
C PRO A 268 22.10 -9.04 2.72
N ARG A 269 21.47 -9.94 3.49
CA ARG A 269 21.49 -11.39 3.24
C ARG A 269 20.73 -11.74 1.97
N MET A 270 19.50 -11.24 1.84
CA MET A 270 18.70 -11.45 0.62
C MET A 270 19.38 -10.87 -0.62
N MET A 271 20.05 -9.72 -0.48
CA MET A 271 20.84 -9.13 -1.57
C MET A 271 22.03 -10.01 -1.97
N ALA A 272 22.73 -10.63 -1.02
CA ALA A 272 23.84 -11.53 -1.29
C ALA A 272 23.36 -12.81 -2.01
N GLU A 273 22.27 -13.41 -1.55
CA GLU A 273 21.65 -14.58 -2.17
C GLU A 273 21.20 -14.26 -3.61
N ALA A 274 20.50 -13.15 -3.83
CA ALA A 274 20.09 -12.72 -5.18
C ALA A 274 21.27 -12.47 -6.13
N ARG A 275 22.37 -11.88 -5.64
CA ARG A 275 23.61 -11.70 -6.43
C ARG A 275 24.23 -13.04 -6.83
N ARG A 276 24.24 -14.02 -5.93
CA ARG A 276 24.75 -15.37 -6.23
C ARG A 276 23.92 -16.04 -7.32
N PHE A 277 22.59 -16.03 -7.19
CA PHE A 277 21.70 -16.62 -8.21
C PHE A 277 21.82 -15.92 -9.57
N ALA A 278 21.85 -14.58 -9.60
CA ALA A 278 22.00 -13.84 -10.85
C ALA A 278 23.33 -14.12 -11.56
N ARG A 279 24.41 -14.36 -10.79
CA ARG A 279 25.72 -14.74 -11.33
C ARG A 279 25.72 -16.18 -11.84
N ALA A 280 25.17 -17.12 -11.08
CA ALA A 280 25.04 -18.52 -11.50
C ALA A 280 24.27 -18.65 -12.83
N GLN A 281 23.14 -17.94 -12.98
CA GLN A 281 22.41 -17.91 -14.25
C GLN A 281 23.21 -17.29 -15.41
N LYS A 282 24.05 -16.28 -15.12
CA LYS A 282 24.91 -15.66 -16.13
C LYS A 282 26.04 -16.59 -16.53
N GLU A 283 26.60 -17.34 -15.59
CA GLU A 283 27.63 -18.37 -15.80
C GLU A 283 27.08 -19.55 -16.61
N GLU A 284 25.89 -20.06 -16.27
CA GLU A 284 25.17 -21.08 -17.05
C GLU A 284 24.89 -20.62 -18.49
N LYS A 285 24.42 -19.37 -18.68
CA LYS A 285 24.15 -18.82 -20.02
C LYS A 285 25.41 -18.50 -20.84
N SER A 286 26.55 -18.27 -20.18
CA SER A 286 27.81 -17.91 -20.85
C SER A 286 28.75 -19.09 -21.05
N GLY A 287 28.43 -20.27 -20.50
CA GLY A 287 29.23 -21.48 -20.63
C GLY A 287 30.57 -21.45 -19.88
N GLN A 288 30.84 -20.42 -19.08
CA GLN A 288 32.04 -20.31 -18.25
C GLN A 288 31.70 -20.71 -16.81
N LEU A 289 31.99 -21.96 -16.43
CA LEU A 289 31.90 -22.43 -15.06
C LEU A 289 33.08 -21.85 -14.25
N SER A 290 32.78 -20.98 -13.28
CA SER A 290 33.77 -20.52 -12.29
C SER A 290 33.87 -21.54 -11.16
N PHE A 291 35.01 -22.21 -11.03
CA PHE A 291 35.27 -23.29 -10.05
C PHE A 291 35.48 -22.84 -8.59
N PHE A 292 35.26 -21.56 -8.28
CA PHE A 292 35.45 -21.04 -6.92
C PHE A 292 34.11 -20.82 -6.24
N GLU A 293 33.74 -21.70 -5.29
CA GLU A 293 32.73 -21.39 -4.30
C GLU A 293 33.17 -20.14 -3.53
N LEU A 294 32.40 -19.06 -3.65
CA LEU A 294 32.62 -17.89 -2.80
C LEU A 294 32.39 -18.32 -1.35
N PRO A 295 33.29 -17.97 -0.42
CA PRO A 295 33.02 -18.19 0.99
C PRO A 295 31.68 -17.53 1.33
N VAL A 296 30.86 -18.22 2.12
CA VAL A 296 29.67 -17.64 2.73
C VAL A 296 30.15 -16.36 3.41
N ALA A 297 29.82 -15.20 2.84
CA ALA A 297 30.18 -13.93 3.46
C ALA A 297 29.57 -13.98 4.86
N ALA A 298 30.43 -14.04 5.88
CA ALA A 298 29.98 -13.99 7.26
C ALA A 298 29.06 -12.79 7.37
N VAL A 299 27.85 -13.04 7.90
CA VAL A 299 26.88 -11.98 8.15
C VAL A 299 27.64 -10.92 8.94
N PRO A 300 27.86 -9.69 8.41
CA PRO A 300 28.34 -8.64 9.27
C PRO A 300 27.25 -8.52 10.32
N THR A 301 27.59 -8.86 11.56
CA THR A 301 26.73 -8.60 12.70
C THR A 301 26.64 -7.08 12.72
N VAL A 302 25.57 -6.51 12.14
CA VAL A 302 25.30 -5.08 12.24
C VAL A 302 24.77 -4.84 13.64
N THR A 303 25.61 -5.13 14.63
CA THR A 303 25.39 -4.85 16.03
C THR A 303 25.78 -3.39 16.25
N GLY A 304 24.78 -2.51 16.24
CA GLY A 304 24.95 -1.13 16.69
C GLY A 304 24.50 -0.05 15.71
N ASP A 305 24.53 -0.29 14.39
CA ASP A 305 24.07 0.72 13.43
C ASP A 305 22.54 0.71 13.33
N VAL A 306 21.94 1.88 13.48
CA VAL A 306 20.49 2.00 13.27
C VAL A 306 20.20 1.99 11.77
N LEU A 307 19.93 0.79 11.24
CA LEU A 307 19.68 0.56 9.80
C LEU A 307 18.49 1.37 9.25
N TRP A 308 17.54 1.72 10.11
CA TRP A 308 16.47 2.66 9.79
C TRP A 308 15.85 3.30 11.04
N GLN A 309 15.45 4.57 10.91
CA GLN A 309 14.61 5.26 11.88
C GLN A 309 13.50 6.06 11.17
N PRO A 310 12.32 6.18 11.80
CA PRO A 310 11.32 7.15 11.39
C PRO A 310 11.92 8.55 11.28
N LYS A 311 11.69 9.20 10.14
CA LYS A 311 11.92 10.64 9.98
C LYS A 311 10.56 11.35 10.08
N PRO A 312 10.47 12.56 10.64
CA PRO A 312 9.24 13.34 10.53
C PRO A 312 8.91 13.63 9.06
N HIS A 313 7.63 13.88 8.76
CA HIS A 313 7.27 14.60 7.53
C HIS A 313 7.62 16.08 7.70
N TRP A 314 7.75 16.79 6.59
CA TRP A 314 8.02 18.24 6.59
C TRP A 314 7.05 18.97 5.69
N TRP A 315 6.85 20.26 5.96
CA TRP A 315 6.11 21.15 5.07
C TRP A 315 6.84 21.25 3.73
N PRO A 316 6.22 20.89 2.59
CA PRO A 316 6.89 20.95 1.30
C PRO A 316 7.42 22.36 0.97
N SER A 317 6.68 23.40 1.33
CA SER A 317 7.07 24.81 1.13
C SER A 317 8.22 25.31 2.00
N SER A 318 8.70 24.51 2.97
CA SER A 318 9.87 24.87 3.78
C SER A 318 11.19 24.83 2.99
N ARG A 319 11.18 24.30 1.76
CA ARG A 319 12.39 24.17 0.94
C ARG A 319 12.75 25.50 0.27
N PRO A 320 14.04 25.91 0.26
CA PRO A 320 14.45 27.19 -0.33
C PRO A 320 14.05 27.37 -1.80
N TRP A 321 14.12 26.29 -2.59
CA TRP A 321 13.74 26.29 -4.01
C TRP A 321 12.23 26.27 -4.23
N TRP A 322 11.40 25.99 -3.21
CA TRP A 322 9.96 25.80 -3.42
C TRP A 322 9.27 27.05 -3.96
N ALA A 323 9.62 28.21 -3.41
CA ALA A 323 9.03 29.49 -3.81
C ALA A 323 9.36 29.87 -5.26
N GLU A 324 10.57 29.55 -5.72
CA GLU A 324 11.04 29.83 -7.08
C GLU A 324 10.25 29.05 -8.15
N PHE A 325 9.90 27.79 -7.85
CA PHE A 325 9.18 26.92 -8.79
C PHE A 325 7.66 26.88 -8.56
N SER A 326 7.18 27.61 -7.55
CA SER A 326 5.76 27.86 -7.36
C SER A 326 5.34 28.92 -8.37
N ASP A 327 4.30 28.65 -9.17
CA ASP A 327 3.67 29.74 -9.92
C ASP A 327 3.23 30.77 -8.88
N GLY A 328 3.60 32.03 -9.03
CA GLY A 328 3.51 33.09 -8.01
C GLY A 328 2.10 33.44 -7.49
N ALA A 329 1.13 32.54 -7.57
CA ALA A 329 -0.26 32.70 -7.16
C ALA A 329 -0.52 32.37 -5.67
N GLU A 330 0.31 31.58 -4.96
CA GLU A 330 0.00 31.23 -3.55
C GLU A 330 1.24 31.17 -2.66
N LEU A 331 1.66 32.34 -2.17
CA LEU A 331 2.69 32.51 -1.12
C LEU A 331 2.10 32.55 0.30
N ARG A 332 0.81 32.25 0.49
CA ARG A 332 0.19 32.18 1.82
C ARG A 332 -0.24 30.75 2.16
N PRO A 333 -0.02 30.28 3.40
CA PRO A 333 -0.71 29.10 3.88
C PRO A 333 -2.21 29.44 3.88
N GLU A 334 -2.99 28.78 3.02
CA GLU A 334 -4.41 28.62 3.30
C GLU A 334 -4.50 28.04 4.72
N PRO A 335 -5.26 28.67 5.64
CA PRO A 335 -5.62 27.96 6.86
C PRO A 335 -6.23 26.63 6.43
N VAL A 336 -5.95 25.55 7.17
CA VAL A 336 -6.63 24.27 6.98
C VAL A 336 -8.10 24.50 7.32
N SER A 337 -8.86 25.08 6.39
CA SER A 337 -10.26 25.41 6.56
C SER A 337 -11.05 24.17 6.20
N GLU A 338 -11.53 23.55 7.26
CA GLU A 338 -12.54 22.52 7.29
C GLU A 338 -12.17 21.20 6.60
N ARG A 339 -12.43 20.14 7.35
CA ARG A 339 -12.36 18.76 6.86
C ARG A 339 -12.99 18.71 5.46
N PRO A 340 -12.40 18.00 4.48
CA PRO A 340 -13.17 17.65 3.30
C PRO A 340 -14.35 16.78 3.77
N THR A 341 -15.52 17.40 3.93
CA THR A 341 -16.80 16.72 4.03
C THR A 341 -17.09 16.17 2.65
N VAL A 342 -16.53 15.00 2.35
CA VAL A 342 -17.18 14.10 1.40
C VAL A 342 -18.38 13.54 2.17
N ALA A 343 -19.53 14.19 2.01
CA ALA A 343 -20.77 13.67 2.54
C ALA A 343 -21.03 12.32 1.87
N TYR A 344 -20.77 11.23 2.60
CA TYR A 344 -21.31 9.93 2.26
C TYR A 344 -22.83 10.04 2.37
N HIS A 345 -23.50 10.21 1.22
CA HIS A 345 -24.94 10.09 1.11
C HIS A 345 -25.26 8.61 0.89
N PRO A 346 -25.74 7.87 1.90
CA PRO A 346 -26.34 6.58 1.64
C PRO A 346 -27.55 6.82 0.75
N THR A 347 -27.52 6.29 -0.47
CA THR A 347 -28.69 6.25 -1.34
C THR A 347 -29.76 5.46 -0.58
N ALA A 348 -30.79 6.19 -0.15
CA ALA A 348 -31.95 5.62 0.50
C ALA A 348 -32.82 4.95 -0.56
N ASP A 349 -32.55 3.68 -0.85
CA ASP A 349 -33.58 2.82 -1.43
C ASP A 349 -34.28 2.06 -0.30
N ARG A 350 -35.26 2.75 0.30
CA ARG A 350 -36.17 2.20 1.30
C ARG A 350 -37.59 2.19 0.73
N ARG A 351 -37.82 1.41 -0.33
CA ARG A 351 -39.15 0.89 -0.72
C ARG A 351 -38.89 -0.48 -1.35
N ALA A 352 -39.07 -1.61 -0.69
CA ALA A 352 -40.38 -2.10 -0.29
C ALA A 352 -40.22 -3.15 0.84
N ARG A 353 -40.81 -2.89 2.00
CA ARG A 353 -41.30 -3.96 2.87
C ARG A 353 -42.81 -3.80 2.90
N GLY A 354 -43.50 -4.72 2.22
CA GLY A 354 -44.93 -4.90 2.40
C GLY A 354 -45.25 -5.24 3.86
N PRO A 355 -46.48 -4.99 4.33
CA PRO A 355 -46.84 -5.22 5.71
C PRO A 355 -46.79 -6.72 6.03
N SER A 356 -46.11 -7.09 7.12
CA SER A 356 -46.24 -8.41 7.71
C SER A 356 -47.64 -8.56 8.34
N PRO A 357 -48.29 -9.73 8.19
CA PRO A 357 -49.68 -9.91 8.59
C PRO A 357 -49.82 -9.96 10.12
N SER A 358 -50.93 -9.38 10.60
CA SER A 358 -51.33 -9.37 12.01
C SER A 358 -51.76 -10.76 12.47
N ALA A 359 -51.30 -11.15 13.65
CA ALA A 359 -51.75 -12.34 14.35
C ALA A 359 -53.13 -12.11 14.97
N SER A 360 -54.18 -12.52 14.26
CA SER A 360 -55.49 -12.84 14.83
C SER A 360 -56.24 -13.67 13.79
N ASP A 361 -56.18 -14.99 13.93
CA ASP A 361 -57.30 -15.92 13.74
C ASP A 361 -56.77 -17.36 13.80
N ARG A 362 -56.99 -17.99 14.96
CA ARG A 362 -57.06 -19.45 15.06
C ARG A 362 -58.46 -19.87 14.63
N PRO A 363 -58.59 -20.96 13.89
CA PRO A 363 -59.69 -21.88 14.12
C PRO A 363 -59.18 -23.24 14.59
N THR A 364 -59.80 -23.70 15.67
CA THR A 364 -59.90 -25.09 16.10
C THR A 364 -60.59 -25.95 15.04
N ALA A 365 -59.94 -27.04 14.63
CA ALA A 365 -60.47 -28.40 14.49
C ALA A 365 -59.33 -29.33 14.08
#